data_AF-A0ABD6WFU7-F1
#
_entry.id   AF-A0ABD6WFU7-F1
#
_cell.length_a   1.000
_cell.length_b   1.000
_cell.length_c   1.000
_cell.angle_alpha   90.00
_cell.angle_beta   90.00
_cell.angle_gamma   90.00
#
_symmetry.space_group_name_H-M   'P 1'
#
loop_
_entity.id
_entity.type
_entity.pdbx_description
1 polymer ?
#
loop_
_entity_poly.entity_id
_entity_poly.type
_entity_poly.pdbx_seq_one_letter_code
_entity_poly.pdbx_strand_id
1 'polypeptide(L)'
;MHPLGVTVQPPGSRDRPIARVGLAVACLAGLLHAASSLYWAFGGRFLLPTVGPWAVDAVERSPVGAAVLLGLIGLVKATAATVPVAAASGRIPGVRIWRGVSRVGGVFLILYGGVDVAASGAVLLGIIRPDGGYDESAMTGHALLWDPLFLLWGAALVVWLYFSRPARSGR
;
A
#
# COMPACT_ATOMS: atom_id res chain seq x y z
N MET A 1 -54.33 6.58 -25.61
CA MET A 1 -54.03 6.21 -24.20
C MET A 1 -52.64 5.61 -24.18
N HIS A 2 -51.65 6.38 -23.72
CA HIS A 2 -50.23 5.99 -23.70
C HIS A 2 -49.87 5.65 -22.24
N PRO A 3 -49.49 4.42 -21.88
CA PRO A 3 -49.05 4.15 -20.53
C PRO A 3 -47.66 4.76 -20.35
N LEU A 4 -47.55 5.71 -19.41
CA LEU A 4 -46.29 6.24 -18.91
C LEU A 4 -45.60 5.11 -18.14
N GLY A 5 -44.66 4.44 -18.79
CA GLY A 5 -43.76 3.51 -18.13
C GLY A 5 -42.89 4.28 -17.16
N VAL A 6 -43.19 4.19 -15.87
CA VAL A 6 -42.29 4.63 -14.80
C VAL A 6 -41.07 3.71 -14.85
N THR A 7 -40.01 4.16 -15.49
CA THR A 7 -38.68 3.55 -15.39
C THR A 7 -38.19 3.77 -13.97
N VAL A 8 -38.48 2.81 -13.09
CA VAL A 8 -37.78 2.69 -11.79
C VAL A 8 -36.31 2.45 -12.12
N GLN A 9 -35.51 3.51 -12.06
CA GLN A 9 -34.06 3.40 -12.08
C GLN A 9 -33.66 2.46 -10.93
N PRO A 10 -33.00 1.32 -11.18
CA PRO A 10 -32.51 0.49 -10.10
C PRO A 10 -31.62 1.36 -9.21
N PRO A 11 -31.66 1.22 -7.87
CA PRO A 11 -30.80 2.00 -6.99
C PRO A 11 -29.36 1.74 -7.42
N GLY A 12 -28.75 2.74 -8.07
CA GLY A 12 -27.35 2.70 -8.47
C GLY A 12 -26.54 2.29 -7.26
N SER A 13 -25.75 1.23 -7.40
CA SER A 13 -24.93 0.66 -6.33
C SER A 13 -23.89 1.68 -5.91
N ARG A 14 -24.27 2.64 -5.06
CA ARG A 14 -23.35 3.57 -4.42
C ARG A 14 -22.47 2.71 -3.52
N ASP A 15 -21.20 2.57 -3.88
CA ASP A 15 -20.20 2.06 -2.95
C ASP A 15 -20.33 2.82 -1.64
N ARG A 16 -20.37 2.08 -0.53
CA ARG A 16 -20.51 2.69 0.80
C ARG A 16 -19.39 3.73 0.97
N PRO A 17 -19.64 4.91 1.56
CA PRO A 17 -18.62 5.94 1.74
C PRO A 17 -17.30 5.40 2.33
N ILE A 18 -17.40 4.46 3.27
CA ILE A 18 -16.25 3.78 3.88
C ILE A 18 -15.38 3.01 2.89
N ALA A 19 -15.97 2.39 1.85
CA ALA A 19 -15.22 1.67 0.83
C ALA A 19 -14.44 2.63 -0.07
N ARG A 20 -15.03 3.79 -0.39
CA ARG A 20 -14.35 4.85 -1.16
C ARG A 20 -13.20 5.45 -0.37
N VAL A 21 -13.40 5.71 0.92
CA VAL A 21 -12.36 6.20 1.82
C VAL A 21 -11.23 5.17 1.93
N GLY A 22 -11.54 3.89 2.18
CA GLY A 22 -10.54 2.82 2.23
C GLY A 22 -9.72 2.72 0.94
N LEU A 23 -10.36 2.81 -0.23
CA LEU A 23 -9.65 2.78 -1.51
C LEU A 23 -8.75 4.01 -1.71
N ALA A 24 -9.22 5.21 -1.32
CA ALA A 24 -8.44 6.43 -1.40
C ALA A 24 -7.23 6.39 -0.46
N VAL A 25 -7.42 5.96 0.79
CA VAL A 25 -6.33 5.80 1.78
C VAL A 25 -5.31 4.78 1.29
N ALA A 26 -5.75 3.63 0.77
CA ALA A 26 -4.86 2.64 0.18
C ALA A 26 -4.03 3.20 -0.97
N CYS A 27 -4.66 3.95 -1.88
CA CYS A 27 -3.97 4.59 -3.00
C CYS A 27 -2.92 5.60 -2.51
N LEU A 28 -3.30 6.49 -1.59
CA LEU A 28 -2.40 7.52 -1.07
C LEU A 28 -1.22 6.91 -0.29
N ALA A 29 -1.47 5.92 0.56
CA ALA A 29 -0.42 5.24 1.31
C ALA A 29 0.57 4.51 0.38
N GLY A 30 0.07 3.78 -0.62
CA GLY A 30 0.91 3.12 -1.62
C GLY A 30 1.69 4.09 -2.51
N LEU A 31 1.07 5.21 -2.90
CA LEU A 31 1.76 6.26 -3.66
C LEU A 31 2.82 6.99 -2.85
N LEU A 32 2.63 7.18 -1.55
CA LEU A 32 3.67 7.75 -0.68
C LEU A 32 4.89 6.82 -0.61
N HIS A 33 4.66 5.52 -0.43
CA HIS A 33 5.71 4.48 -0.52
C HIS A 33 6.43 4.47 -1.88
N ALA A 34 5.67 4.60 -2.97
CA ALA A 34 6.22 4.69 -4.32
C ALA A 34 7.07 5.96 -4.51
N ALA A 35 6.55 7.12 -4.06
CA ALA A 35 7.20 8.41 -4.17
C ALA A 35 8.53 8.43 -3.40
N SER A 36 8.59 7.87 -2.19
CA SER A 36 9.84 7.72 -1.43
C SER A 36 10.87 6.87 -2.20
N SER A 37 10.43 5.73 -2.75
CA SER A 37 11.32 4.84 -3.53
C SER A 37 11.86 5.56 -4.78
N LEU A 38 11.00 6.25 -5.52
CA LEU A 38 11.39 7.02 -6.71
C LEU A 38 12.29 8.21 -6.34
N TYR A 39 11.98 8.93 -5.26
CA TYR A 39 12.81 10.03 -4.75
C TYR A 39 14.24 9.57 -4.47
N TRP A 40 14.42 8.42 -3.80
CA TRP A 40 15.74 7.85 -3.58
C TRP A 40 16.39 7.34 -4.87
N ALA A 41 15.61 6.83 -5.83
CA ALA A 41 16.11 6.46 -7.15
C ALA A 41 16.73 7.64 -7.91
N PHE A 42 16.21 8.85 -7.71
CA PHE A 42 16.75 10.10 -8.29
C PHE A 42 17.84 10.76 -7.41
N GLY A 43 18.44 10.01 -6.47
CA GLY A 43 19.55 10.47 -5.64
C GLY A 43 19.15 11.19 -4.35
N GLY A 44 17.84 11.23 -4.04
CA GLY A 44 17.36 11.71 -2.76
C GLY A 44 17.93 10.89 -1.59
N ARG A 45 18.23 11.56 -0.47
CA ARG A 45 18.77 10.90 0.75
C ARG A 45 17.92 11.11 2.00
N PHE A 46 16.92 11.99 1.92
CA PHE A 46 16.03 12.25 3.04
C PHE A 46 15.31 10.97 3.48
N LEU A 47 15.32 10.68 4.80
CA LEU A 47 14.77 9.47 5.42
C LEU A 47 15.35 8.13 4.93
N LEU A 48 16.38 8.13 4.07
CA LEU A 48 17.02 6.87 3.66
C LEU A 48 17.64 6.10 4.86
N PRO A 49 18.28 6.75 5.85
CA PRO A 49 18.78 6.06 7.04
C PRO A 49 17.68 5.32 7.84
N THR A 50 16.43 5.79 7.76
CA THR A 50 15.31 5.17 8.50
C THR A 50 14.79 3.89 7.82
N VAL A 51 15.22 3.61 6.59
CA VAL A 51 15.05 2.31 5.91
C VAL A 51 16.10 1.30 6.37
N GLY A 52 17.25 1.83 6.80
CA GLY A 52 18.32 1.10 7.47
C GLY A 52 19.66 1.11 6.74
N PRO A 53 20.72 0.66 7.44
CA PRO A 53 22.10 0.77 6.95
C PRO A 53 22.32 0.10 5.60
N TRP A 54 21.65 -1.03 5.35
CA TRP A 54 21.74 -1.75 4.08
C TRP A 54 21.30 -0.91 2.87
N ALA A 55 20.31 -0.03 3.06
CA ALA A 55 19.80 0.82 1.98
C ALA A 55 20.77 1.98 1.70
N VAL A 56 21.36 2.55 2.75
CA VAL A 56 22.42 3.56 2.63
C VAL A 56 23.63 2.97 1.90
N ASP A 57 24.11 1.81 2.37
CA ASP A 57 25.23 1.07 1.78
C ASP A 57 24.99 0.75 0.30
N ALA A 58 23.78 0.32 -0.07
CA ALA A 58 23.45 0.00 -1.45
C ALA A 58 23.61 1.20 -2.39
N VAL A 59 23.08 2.37 -1.97
CA VAL A 59 23.15 3.60 -2.78
C VAL A 59 24.57 4.18 -2.82
N GLU A 60 25.38 3.96 -1.79
CA GLU A 60 26.79 4.39 -1.76
C GLU A 60 27.70 3.49 -2.60
N ARG A 61 27.55 2.17 -2.50
CA ARG A 61 28.40 1.21 -3.22
C ARG A 61 28.06 1.10 -4.70
N SER A 62 26.78 1.21 -5.06
CA SER A 62 26.33 1.13 -6.46
C SER A 62 25.19 2.11 -6.73
N PRO A 63 25.49 3.41 -6.93
CA PRO A 63 24.46 4.44 -7.12
C PRO A 63 23.51 4.12 -8.28
N VAL A 64 24.05 3.67 -9.41
CA VAL A 64 23.23 3.32 -10.59
C VAL A 64 22.40 2.06 -10.36
N GLY A 65 22.99 1.03 -9.75
CA GLY A 65 22.27 -0.22 -9.46
C GLY A 65 21.13 0.01 -8.47
N ALA A 66 21.39 0.77 -7.41
CA ALA A 66 20.38 1.16 -6.43
C ALA A 66 19.30 2.04 -7.06
N ALA A 67 19.66 2.99 -7.93
CA ALA A 67 18.70 3.83 -8.64
C ALA A 67 17.75 3.00 -9.52
N VAL A 68 18.28 2.04 -10.29
CA VAL A 68 17.45 1.14 -11.10
C VAL A 68 16.52 0.30 -10.22
N LEU A 69 17.06 -0.32 -9.16
CA LEU A 69 16.27 -1.15 -8.26
C LEU A 69 15.15 -0.36 -7.56
N LEU A 70 15.48 0.79 -6.96
CA LEU A 70 14.52 1.66 -6.29
C LEU A 70 13.49 2.23 -7.27
N GLY A 71 13.91 2.53 -8.50
CA GLY A 71 13.02 2.92 -9.60
C GLY A 71 12.00 1.84 -9.91
N LEU A 72 12.44 0.60 -10.10
CA LEU A 72 11.56 -0.56 -10.33
C LEU A 72 10.62 -0.81 -9.15
N ILE A 73 11.12 -0.77 -7.92
CA ILE A 73 10.31 -0.91 -6.70
C ILE A 73 9.23 0.19 -6.64
N GLY A 74 9.62 1.43 -6.93
CA GLY A 74 8.72 2.58 -6.98
C GLY A 74 7.61 2.42 -8.02
N LEU A 75 7.96 1.95 -9.23
CA LEU A 75 6.98 1.67 -10.28
C LEU A 75 6.01 0.56 -9.88
N VAL A 76 6.52 -0.56 -9.34
CA VAL A 76 5.68 -1.66 -8.85
C VAL A 76 4.71 -1.17 -7.78
N LYS A 77 5.18 -0.38 -6.81
CA LYS A 77 4.32 0.21 -5.77
C LYS A 77 3.28 1.17 -6.34
N ALA A 78 3.67 2.05 -7.27
CA ALA A 78 2.76 2.97 -7.93
C ALA A 78 1.66 2.23 -8.70
N THR A 79 2.03 1.17 -9.44
CA THR A 79 1.07 0.30 -10.13
C THR A 79 0.16 -0.41 -9.13
N ALA A 80 0.71 -1.03 -8.08
CA ALA A 80 -0.07 -1.71 -7.05
C ALA A 80 -1.04 -0.77 -6.32
N ALA A 81 -0.69 0.50 -6.14
CA ALA A 81 -1.53 1.51 -5.49
C ALA A 81 -2.67 2.00 -6.40
N THR A 82 -2.41 2.14 -7.71
CA THR A 82 -3.33 2.77 -8.67
C THR A 82 -4.23 1.78 -9.40
N VAL A 83 -3.79 0.53 -9.63
CA VAL A 83 -4.57 -0.52 -10.29
C VAL A 83 -5.91 -0.80 -9.59
N PRO A 84 -5.99 -0.89 -8.24
CA PRO A 84 -7.27 -1.07 -7.55
C PRO A 84 -8.26 0.07 -7.85
N VAL A 85 -7.77 1.31 -7.94
CA VAL A 85 -8.58 2.50 -8.28
C VAL A 85 -9.06 2.43 -9.74
N ALA A 86 -8.16 2.11 -10.68
CA ALA A 86 -8.51 1.96 -12.09
C ALA A 86 -9.53 0.83 -12.31
N ALA A 87 -9.34 -0.31 -11.63
CA ALA A 87 -10.26 -1.44 -11.71
C ALA A 87 -11.63 -1.13 -11.08
N ALA A 88 -11.66 -0.47 -9.92
CA ALA A 88 -12.89 -0.07 -9.24
C ALA A 88 -13.70 0.97 -10.03
N SER A 89 -13.02 1.85 -10.76
CA SER A 89 -13.65 2.86 -11.62
C SER A 89 -14.03 2.36 -13.01
N GLY A 90 -13.77 1.07 -13.32
CA GLY A 90 -14.08 0.48 -14.62
C GLY A 90 -13.16 0.91 -15.77
N ARG A 91 -12.02 1.55 -15.48
CA ARG A 91 -11.06 2.00 -16.50
C ARG A 91 -10.21 0.86 -17.09
N ILE A 92 -10.10 -0.25 -16.38
CA ILE A 92 -9.39 -1.45 -16.84
C ILE A 92 -10.27 -2.71 -16.63
N PRO A 93 -10.16 -3.70 -17.53
CA PRO A 93 -10.92 -4.94 -17.39
C PRO A 93 -10.39 -5.81 -16.23
N GLY A 94 -11.14 -6.86 -15.88
CA GLY A 94 -10.67 -7.87 -14.94
C GLY A 94 -10.79 -7.51 -13.46
N VAL A 95 -11.78 -6.68 -13.07
CA VAL A 95 -11.99 -6.23 -11.68
C VAL A 95 -11.93 -7.36 -10.64
N ARG A 96 -12.40 -8.57 -10.97
CA ARG A 96 -12.34 -9.74 -10.08
C ARG A 96 -10.92 -10.21 -9.79
N ILE A 97 -10.07 -10.23 -10.81
CA ILE A 97 -8.67 -10.62 -10.70
C ILE A 97 -7.96 -9.59 -9.83
N TRP A 98 -8.12 -8.30 -10.15
CA TRP A 98 -7.50 -7.23 -9.38
C TRP A 98 -7.96 -7.18 -7.93
N ARG A 99 -9.23 -7.44 -7.65
CA ARG A 99 -9.72 -7.60 -6.27
C ARG A 99 -9.10 -8.81 -5.55
N GLY A 100 -8.86 -9.91 -6.26
CA GLY A 100 -8.15 -11.07 -5.73
C GLY A 100 -6.69 -10.73 -5.39
N VAL A 101 -5.98 -10.09 -6.32
CA VAL A 101 -4.61 -9.60 -6.11
C VAL A 101 -4.55 -8.61 -4.94
N SER A 102 -5.47 -7.63 -4.88
CA SER A 102 -5.56 -6.68 -3.77
C SER A 102 -5.87 -7.36 -2.44
N ARG A 103 -6.60 -8.48 -2.43
CA ARG A 103 -6.86 -9.24 -1.20
C ARG A 103 -5.58 -9.90 -0.70
N VAL A 104 -4.89 -10.61 -1.58
CA VAL A 104 -3.62 -11.29 -1.24
C VAL A 104 -2.59 -10.26 -0.80
N GLY A 105 -2.40 -9.20 -1.59
CA GLY A 105 -1.49 -8.11 -1.27
C GLY A 105 -1.86 -7.38 0.03
N GLY A 106 -3.15 -7.10 0.25
CA GLY A 106 -3.62 -6.44 1.47
C GLY A 106 -3.35 -7.27 2.74
N VAL A 107 -3.63 -8.58 2.70
CA VAL A 107 -3.30 -9.48 3.82
C VAL A 107 -1.80 -9.57 4.04
N PHE A 108 -1.01 -9.72 2.96
CA PHE A 108 0.44 -9.74 3.05
C PHE A 108 0.99 -8.47 3.71
N LEU A 109 0.53 -7.29 3.28
CA LEU A 109 0.97 -6.01 3.83
C LEU A 109 0.61 -5.83 5.31
N ILE A 110 -0.55 -6.34 5.74
CA ILE A 110 -0.94 -6.33 7.16
C ILE A 110 -0.01 -7.20 7.98
N LEU A 111 0.27 -8.42 7.51
CA LEU A 111 1.15 -9.34 8.23
C LEU A 111 2.58 -8.83 8.26
N TYR A 112 3.11 -8.43 7.11
CA TYR A 112 4.46 -7.90 6.96
C TYR A 112 4.65 -6.64 7.81
N GLY A 113 3.85 -5.60 7.56
CA GLY A 113 3.97 -4.34 8.29
C GLY A 113 3.64 -4.48 9.77
N GLY A 114 2.65 -5.32 10.13
CA GLY A 114 2.30 -5.56 11.52
C GLY A 114 3.41 -6.27 12.32
N VAL A 115 4.07 -7.26 11.71
CA VAL A 115 5.20 -7.95 12.33
C VAL A 115 6.37 -7.01 12.51
N ASP A 116 6.73 -6.24 11.48
CA ASP A 116 7.88 -5.33 11.56
C ASP A 116 7.64 -4.19 12.56
N VAL A 117 6.44 -3.60 12.59
CA VAL A 117 6.05 -2.62 13.63
C VAL A 117 6.19 -3.20 15.03
N ALA A 118 5.69 -4.42 15.25
CA ALA A 118 5.75 -5.06 16.55
C ALA A 118 7.21 -5.37 16.96
N ALA A 119 8.02 -5.87 16.03
CA ALA A 119 9.42 -6.20 16.27
C ALA A 119 10.25 -4.95 16.57
N SER A 120 10.20 -3.93 15.71
CA SER A 120 10.92 -2.67 15.91
C SER A 120 10.43 -1.92 17.15
N GLY A 121 9.11 -1.92 17.40
CA GLY A 121 8.54 -1.35 18.62
C GLY A 121 9.02 -2.07 19.89
N ALA A 122 9.09 -3.40 19.89
CA ALA A 122 9.60 -4.17 21.02
C ALA A 122 11.08 -3.90 21.31
N VAL A 123 11.89 -3.68 20.27
CA VAL A 123 13.30 -3.26 20.41
C VAL A 123 13.39 -1.86 21.01
N LEU A 124 12.63 -0.88 20.49
CA LEU A 124 12.64 0.50 20.98
C LEU A 124 12.12 0.63 22.42
N LEU A 125 11.14 -0.19 22.80
CA LEU A 125 10.63 -0.26 24.19
C LEU A 125 11.57 -1.03 25.13
N GLY A 126 12.68 -1.58 24.63
CA GLY A 126 13.65 -2.35 25.42
C GLY A 126 13.15 -3.72 25.89
N ILE A 127 12.02 -4.20 25.35
CA ILE A 127 11.46 -5.54 25.59
C ILE A 127 12.38 -6.59 24.96
N ILE A 128 12.87 -6.31 23.75
CA ILE A 128 13.86 -7.13 23.04
C ILE A 128 15.19 -6.37 23.01
N ARG A 129 16.30 -7.05 23.29
CA ARG A 129 17.65 -6.47 23.26
C ARG A 129 18.52 -7.29 22.30
N PRO A 130 18.75 -6.80 21.08
CA PRO A 130 19.58 -7.50 20.11
C PRO A 130 21.04 -7.60 20.58
N ASP A 131 21.62 -8.79 20.52
CA ASP A 131 23.03 -9.01 20.77
C ASP A 131 23.85 -8.39 19.63
N GLY A 132 24.52 -7.27 19.91
CA GLY A 132 25.24 -6.47 18.91
C GLY A 132 24.71 -5.05 18.70
N GLY A 133 23.65 -4.67 19.43
CA GLY A 133 23.02 -3.36 19.30
C GLY A 133 22.09 -3.27 18.09
N TYR A 134 21.57 -2.08 17.84
CA TYR A 134 20.68 -1.81 16.71
C TYR A 134 20.87 -0.39 16.20
N ASP A 135 20.50 -0.15 14.95
CA ASP A 135 20.43 1.20 14.39
C ASP A 135 19.09 1.85 14.80
N GLU A 136 19.18 2.88 15.65
CA GLU A 136 18.01 3.55 16.21
C GLU A 136 17.17 4.27 15.15
N SER A 137 17.81 4.79 14.10
CA SER A 137 17.13 5.49 13.01
C SER A 137 16.27 4.52 12.19
N ALA A 138 16.82 3.35 11.85
CA ALA A 138 16.10 2.25 11.22
C ALA A 138 14.93 1.78 12.09
N MET A 139 15.18 1.47 13.36
CA MET A 139 14.12 0.96 14.24
C MET A 139 12.98 1.97 14.39
N THR A 140 13.32 3.26 14.52
CA THR A 140 12.32 4.34 14.56
C THR A 140 11.54 4.45 13.24
N GLY A 141 12.23 4.36 12.09
CA GLY A 141 11.61 4.37 10.78
C GLY A 141 10.61 3.24 10.57
N HIS A 142 11.04 2.02 10.89
CA HIS A 142 10.22 0.81 10.81
C HIS A 142 9.04 0.87 11.79
N ALA A 143 9.26 1.24 13.05
CA ALA A 143 8.18 1.28 14.04
C ALA A 143 7.14 2.38 13.79
N LEU A 144 7.53 3.54 13.25
CA LEU A 144 6.67 4.74 13.23
C LEU A 144 6.31 5.27 11.84
N LEU A 145 7.01 4.85 10.78
CA LEU A 145 6.81 5.41 9.45
C LEU A 145 6.54 4.36 8.38
N TRP A 146 7.52 3.50 8.07
CA TRP A 146 7.46 2.67 6.87
C TRP A 146 6.47 1.51 6.99
N ASP A 147 6.56 0.77 8.08
CA ASP A 147 5.75 -0.42 8.28
C ASP A 147 4.33 -0.10 8.77
N PRO A 148 4.08 0.95 9.58
CA PRO A 148 2.73 1.46 9.81
C PRO A 148 2.07 1.91 8.52
N LEU A 149 2.82 2.49 7.58
CA LEU A 149 2.28 2.89 6.28
C LEU A 149 1.95 1.67 5.40
N PHE A 150 2.75 0.59 5.44
CA PHE A 150 2.39 -0.68 4.80
C PHE A 150 1.14 -1.32 5.44
N LEU A 151 1.09 -1.36 6.77
CA LEU A 151 -0.06 -1.85 7.53
C LEU A 151 -1.33 -1.05 7.19
N LEU A 152 -1.24 0.28 7.15
CA LEU A 152 -2.33 1.17 6.78
C LEU A 152 -2.79 0.90 5.35
N TRP A 153 -1.87 0.76 4.40
CA TRP A 153 -2.18 0.43 3.01
C TRP A 153 -2.93 -0.91 2.91
N GLY A 154 -2.43 -1.96 3.55
CA GLY A 154 -3.04 -3.28 3.56
C GLY A 154 -4.42 -3.28 4.22
N ALA A 155 -4.55 -2.68 5.40
CA ALA A 155 -5.82 -2.56 6.11
C ALA A 155 -6.86 -1.79 5.30
N ALA A 156 -6.46 -0.69 4.67
CA ALA A 156 -7.35 0.12 3.83
C ALA A 156 -7.83 -0.66 2.58
N LEU A 157 -6.98 -1.48 1.96
CA LEU A 157 -7.39 -2.40 0.89
C LEU A 157 -8.42 -3.42 1.38
N VAL A 158 -8.20 -4.03 2.55
CA VAL A 158 -9.15 -5.00 3.14
C VAL A 158 -10.49 -4.33 3.46
N VAL A 159 -10.48 -3.12 4.04
CA VAL A 159 -11.67 -2.31 4.30
C VAL A 159 -12.42 -2.04 3.00
N TRP A 160 -11.73 -1.56 1.96
CA TRP A 160 -12.35 -1.36 0.65
C TRP A 160 -12.99 -2.65 0.13
N LEU A 161 -12.26 -3.76 0.12
CA LEU A 161 -12.75 -5.05 -0.39
C LEU A 161 -13.94 -5.60 0.40
N TYR A 162 -13.97 -5.40 1.71
CA TYR A 162 -15.03 -5.87 2.59
C TYR A 162 -16.31 -5.06 2.44
N PHE A 163 -16.20 -3.73 2.29
CA PHE A 163 -17.37 -2.84 2.23
C PHE A 163 -17.84 -2.50 0.81
N SER A 164 -17.06 -2.80 -0.24
CA SER A 164 -17.51 -2.71 -1.63
C SER A 164 -18.21 -4.00 -2.05
N ARG A 165 -19.43 -3.89 -2.58
CA ARG A 165 -20.19 -5.06 -3.04
C ARG A 165 -19.53 -5.61 -4.30
N PRO A 166 -19.27 -6.93 -4.41
CA PRO A 166 -18.99 -7.53 -5.70
C PRO A 166 -20.18 -7.24 -6.62
N ALA A 167 -19.94 -6.60 -7.76
CA ALA A 167 -20.95 -6.56 -8.81
C ALA A 167 -21.34 -8.01 -9.11
N ARG A 168 -22.58 -8.39 -8.75
CA ARG A 168 -23.15 -9.67 -9.17
C ARG A 168 -23.10 -9.65 -10.70
N SER A 169 -22.20 -10.43 -11.30
CA SER A 169 -22.44 -10.82 -12.69
C SER A 169 -23.63 -11.75 -12.61
N GLY A 170 -24.78 -11.31 -13.10
CA GLY A 170 -25.82 -12.26 -13.49
C GLY A 170 -25.18 -13.27 -14.41
N ARG A 171 -25.13 -14.52 -13.95
CA ARG A 171 -25.18 -15.69 -14.82
C ARG A 171 -26.54 -16.31 -14.55
#